data_AF-A0A4R1PWJ4-F1
#
_entry.id   AF-A0A4R1PWJ4-F1
#
_cell.length_a   1.000
_cell.length_b   1.000
_cell.length_c   1.000
_cell.angle_alpha   90.00
_cell.angle_beta   90.00
_cell.angle_gamma   90.00
#
_symmetry.space_group_name_H-M   'P 1'
#
loop_
_entity.id
_entity.type
_entity.pdbx_description
1 polymer ?
#
loop_
_entity_poly.entity_id
_entity_poly.type
_entity_poly.pdbx_seq_one_letter_code
_entity_poly.pdbx_strand_id
1 'polypeptide(L)' 'MDKGLWRRAKVGLSQNAFAELLGVSLRIVQDWEQGRRQPTGAAQTLLRVAAQHPGALRDLHA' A
#
# COMPACT_ATOMS: atom_id res chain seq x y z
N MET A 1 5.25 4.20 15.79
CA MET A 1 4.35 3.72 14.72
C MET A 1 4.19 2.24 14.93
N ASP A 2 3.01 1.82 15.36
CA ASP A 2 2.77 0.42 15.70
C ASP A 2 2.95 -0.47 14.47
N LYS A 3 3.59 -1.63 14.66
CA LYS A 3 4.02 -2.59 13.63
C LYS A 3 2.85 -3.39 13.02
N GLY A 4 1.65 -2.80 12.97
CA GLY A 4 0.40 -3.43 12.54
C GLY A 4 0.32 -3.68 11.04
N LEU A 5 1.06 -4.70 10.59
CA LEU A 5 0.91 -5.48 9.36
C LEU A 5 0.22 -4.79 8.16
N TRP A 6 1.06 -4.20 7.30
CA TRP A 6 0.91 -4.10 5.84
C TRP A 6 -0.52 -4.26 5.29
N ARG A 7 -1.19 -3.13 5.04
CA ARG A 7 -2.56 -3.00 4.48
C ARG A 7 -2.82 -3.86 3.23
N ARG A 8 -1.80 -4.20 2.44
CA ARG A 8 -1.95 -5.09 1.28
C ARG A 8 -2.26 -6.56 1.63
N ALA A 9 -2.05 -7.02 2.87
CA ALA A 9 -2.52 -8.35 3.33
C ALA A 9 -4.03 -8.49 3.17
N LYS A 10 -4.72 -7.42 3.55
CA LYS A 10 -6.16 -7.31 3.45
C LYS A 10 -6.59 -7.11 2.00
N VAL A 11 -5.79 -6.44 1.19
CA VAL A 11 -6.05 -6.25 -0.25
C VAL A 11 -5.67 -7.51 -1.07
N GLY A 12 -4.84 -8.42 -0.57
CA GLY A 12 -4.45 -9.65 -1.28
C GLY A 12 -3.54 -9.44 -2.50
N LEU A 13 -2.92 -8.26 -2.66
CA LEU A 13 -2.03 -7.94 -3.79
C LEU A 13 -0.57 -8.22 -3.47
N SER A 14 0.20 -8.60 -4.49
CA SER A 14 1.66 -8.68 -4.42
C SER A 14 2.27 -7.28 -4.21
N GLN A 15 3.54 -7.22 -3.78
CA GLN A 15 4.23 -5.93 -3.63
C GLN A 15 4.30 -5.15 -4.94
N ASN A 16 4.51 -5.85 -6.07
CA ASN A 16 4.60 -5.25 -7.40
C ASN A 16 3.26 -4.68 -7.85
N ALA A 17 2.18 -5.48 -7.77
CA ALA A 17 0.84 -5.02 -8.15
C ALA A 17 0.39 -3.82 -7.30
N PHE A 18 0.75 -3.84 -6.02
CA PHE A 18 0.48 -2.71 -5.13
C PHE A 18 1.30 -1.45 -5.48
N ALA A 19 2.56 -1.62 -5.88
CA ALA A 19 3.41 -0.51 -6.31
C ALA A 19 2.89 0.14 -7.61
N GLU A 20 2.51 -0.69 -8.58
CA GLU A 20 1.91 -0.27 -9.84
C GLU A 20 0.64 0.54 -9.63
N LEU A 21 -0.29 0.02 -8.81
CA LEU A 21 -1.55 0.70 -8.51
C LEU A 21 -1.36 2.05 -7.79
N LEU A 22 -0.33 2.15 -6.95
CA LEU A 22 0.01 3.40 -6.26
C LEU A 22 0.86 4.35 -7.11
N GLY A 23 1.30 3.96 -8.30
CA GLY A 23 2.17 4.75 -9.16
C GLY A 23 3.55 5.01 -8.55
N VAL A 24 4.08 4.08 -7.76
CA VAL A 24 5.40 4.18 -7.12
C VAL A 24 6.26 2.96 -7.45
N SER A 25 7.58 3.07 -7.24
CA SER A 25 8.47 1.93 -7.44
C SER A 25 8.31 0.87 -6.33
N LEU A 26 8.60 -0.39 -6.65
CA LEU A 26 8.70 -1.48 -5.67
C LEU A 26 9.64 -1.12 -4.50
N ARG A 27 10.73 -0.41 -4.79
CA ARG A 27 11.70 0.06 -3.79
C ARG A 27 11.05 0.95 -2.72
N ILE A 28 10.18 1.89 -3.13
CA ILE A 28 9.46 2.76 -2.19
C ILE A 28 8.53 1.95 -1.30
N VAL A 29 7.81 0.99 -1.88
CA VAL A 29 6.91 0.08 -1.19
C VAL A 29 7.65 -0.75 -0.14
N GLN A 30 8.84 -1.24 -0.46
CA GLN A 30 9.71 -1.96 0.48
C GLN A 30 10.30 -1.05 1.57
N ASP A 31 10.69 0.18 1.23
CA ASP A 31 11.19 1.16 2.21
C ASP A 31 10.11 1.52 3.26
N TRP A 32 8.85 1.62 2.84
CA TRP A 32 7.73 1.84 3.77
C TRP A 32 7.50 0.64 4.68
N GLU A 33 7.50 -0.58 4.14
CA GLU A 33 7.28 -1.78 4.95
C GLU A 33 8.41 -2.07 5.93
N GLN A 34 9.64 -1.77 5.54
CA GLN A 34 10.81 -1.94 6.40
C GLN A 34 11.01 -0.74 7.33
N GLY A 35 10.11 0.26 7.30
CA GLY A 35 10.14 1.43 8.18
C GLY A 35 11.28 2.40 7.90
N ARG A 36 11.99 2.26 6.77
CA ARG A 36 13.06 3.19 6.36
C ARG A 36 12.52 4.52 5.90
N ARG A 37 11.29 4.55 5.38
CA ARG A 37 10.58 5.76 4.96
C ARG A 37 9.12 5.67 5.37
N GLN A 38 8.44 6.82 5.35
CA GLN A 38 7.00 6.87 5.52
C GLN A 38 6.31 7.35 4.23
N PRO A 39 5.11 6.84 3.95
CA PRO A 39 4.27 7.37 2.88
C PRO A 39 3.79 8.77 3.24
N THR A 40 3.74 9.65 2.25
CA THR A 40 3.28 11.04 2.40
C THR A 40 2.21 11.37 1.36
N GLY A 41 1.47 12.47 1.59
CA GLY A 41 0.49 13.00 0.64
C GLY A 41 -0.55 11.96 0.19
N ALA A 42 -0.75 11.85 -1.13
CA ALA A 42 -1.72 10.96 -1.73
C ALA A 42 -1.52 9.48 -1.34
N ALA A 43 -0.27 9.02 -1.22
CA ALA A 43 0.03 7.63 -0.84
C ALA A 43 -0.50 7.31 0.57
N GLN A 44 -0.39 8.25 1.52
CA GLN A 44 -0.91 8.05 2.87
C GLN A 44 -2.45 7.97 2.89
N THR A 45 -3.12 8.75 2.04
CA THR A 45 -4.58 8.70 1.87
C THR A 45 -5.02 7.40 1.21
N LEU A 46 -4.40 6.98 0.12
CA LEU A 46 -4.69 5.70 -0.55
C LEU A 46 -4.47 4.52 0.38
N LEU A 47 -3.41 4.54 1.19
CA LEU A 47 -3.19 3.52 2.20
C LEU A 47 -4.31 3.51 3.25
N ARG A 48 -4.84 4.67 3.66
CA ARG A 48 -5.99 4.71 4.60
C ARG A 48 -7.24 4.10 3.96
N VAL A 49 -7.52 4.42 2.69
CA VAL A 49 -8.62 3.81 1.93
C VAL A 49 -8.45 2.30 1.86
N ALA A 50 -7.27 1.81 1.49
CA ALA A 50 -6.96 0.38 1.44
C ALA A 50 -7.17 -0.34 2.78
N ALA A 51 -6.98 0.37 3.89
CA ALA A 51 -7.18 -0.18 5.24
C ALA A 51 -8.65 -0.36 5.61
N GLN A 52 -9.49 0.60 5.20
CA GLN A 52 -10.91 0.65 5.52
C GLN A 52 -11.75 -0.11 4.49
N HIS A 53 -11.33 -0.10 3.23
CA HIS A 53 -12.02 -0.65 2.07
C HIS A 53 -11.04 -1.44 1.19
N PRO A 54 -10.61 -2.64 1.62
CA PRO A 54 -9.60 -3.42 0.88
C PRO A 54 -10.06 -3.87 -0.52
N GLY A 55 -11.37 -3.96 -0.78
CA GLY A 55 -11.90 -4.26 -2.12
C GLY A 55 -11.66 -3.15 -3.13
N ALA A 56 -11.70 -1.88 -2.69
CA ALA A 56 -11.58 -0.73 -3.60
C ALA A 56 -10.27 -0.71 -4.40
N LEU A 57 -9.16 -1.17 -3.82
CA LEU A 57 -7.89 -1.28 -4.55
C LEU A 57 -7.82 -2.53 -5.42
N ARG A 58 -8.53 -3.63 -5.08
CA ARG A 58 -8.57 -4.80 -5.96
C ARG A 58 -9.33 -4.48 -7.24
N ASP A 59 -10.45 -3.77 -7.12
CA ASP A 59 -11.31 -3.43 -8.24
C ASP A 59 -10.61 -2.53 -9.26
N LEU A 60 -9.66 -1.68 -8.81
CA LEU A 60 -8.84 -0.83 -9.67
C LEU A 60 -7.69 -1.56 -10.38
N HIS A 61 -7.33 -2.77 -9.93
CA HIS A 61 -6.29 -3.60 -10.54
C HIS A 61 -6.85 -4.64 -11.53
N ALA A 62 -8.18 -4.83 -11.55
CA ALA A 62 -8.86 -5.86 -12.36
C ALA A 62 -8.78 -5.62 -13.87
#